data_AF-A0A7V8WGZ5-F1
#
_entry.id   AF-A0A7V8WGZ5-F1
#
_cell.length_a   1.000
_cell.length_b   1.000
_cell.length_c   1.000
_cell.angle_alpha   90.00
_cell.angle_beta   90.00
_cell.angle_gamma   90.00
#
_symmetry.space_group_name_H-M   'P 1'
#
loop_
_entity.id
_entity.type
_entity.pdbx_description
1 polymer ?
#
loop_
_entity_poly.entity_id
_entity_poly.type
_entity_poly.pdbx_seq_one_letter_code
_entity_poly.pdbx_strand_id
1 'polypeptide(L)' 'MLKGFTHARLACGCRIGFREGVEGSPVTVVVETKSPGCLSTLHVRDLPLFDHREALRTPTRLLPPIEEDYEES' A
#
# COMPACT_ATOMS: atom_id res chain seq x y z
N MET A 1 4.66 -15.95 -6.24
CA MET A 1 3.44 -16.40 -6.94
C MET A 1 2.22 -15.83 -6.23
N LEU A 2 1.53 -14.86 -6.84
CA LEU A 2 0.30 -14.28 -6.28
C LEU A 2 -0.78 -15.37 -6.25
N LYS A 3 -1.44 -15.59 -5.10
CA LYS A 3 -2.42 -16.68 -4.86
C LYS A 3 -3.75 -16.49 -5.64
N GLY A 4 -3.70 -16.26 -6.96
CA GLY A 4 -4.88 -16.04 -7.81
C GLY A 4 -5.56 -14.67 -7.65
N PHE A 5 -5.16 -13.86 -6.67
CA PHE A 5 -5.63 -12.48 -6.53
C PHE A 5 -4.98 -11.60 -7.59
N THR A 6 -5.78 -11.14 -8.54
CA THR A 6 -5.34 -10.29 -9.65
C THR A 6 -5.66 -8.82 -9.41
N HIS A 7 -6.75 -8.54 -8.69
CA HIS A 7 -7.27 -7.19 -8.49
C HIS A 7 -7.94 -7.02 -7.12
N ALA A 8 -8.03 -5.77 -6.66
CA ALA A 8 -8.83 -5.38 -5.51
C ALA A 8 -9.46 -3.99 -5.70
N ARG A 9 -10.42 -3.64 -4.84
CA ARG A 9 -11.05 -2.32 -4.80
C ARG A 9 -10.72 -1.62 -3.49
N LEU A 10 -10.28 -0.37 -3.59
CA LEU A 10 -10.07 0.50 -2.43
C LEU A 10 -11.38 1.14 -1.99
N ALA A 11 -11.44 1.62 -0.74
CA ALA A 11 -12.61 2.32 -0.20
C ALA A 11 -13.03 3.56 -1.00
N CYS A 12 -12.08 4.24 -1.65
CA CYS A 12 -12.35 5.36 -2.57
C CYS A 12 -12.93 4.94 -3.94
N GLY A 13 -13.14 3.64 -4.16
CA GLY A 13 -13.65 3.06 -5.40
C GLY A 13 -12.60 2.76 -6.46
N CYS A 14 -11.34 3.18 -6.29
CA CYS A 14 -10.27 2.85 -7.25
C CYS A 14 -10.05 1.33 -7.32
N ARG A 15 -9.78 0.84 -8.53
CA ARG A 15 -9.34 -0.54 -8.77
C ARG A 15 -7.82 -0.57 -8.74
N ILE A 16 -7.27 -1.54 -8.01
CA ILE A 16 -5.85 -1.83 -7.95
C ILE A 16 -5.54 -3.20 -8.54
N GLY A 17 -4.35 -3.34 -9.10
CA GLY A 17 -3.78 -4.58 -9.59
C GLY A 17 -2.50 -4.93 -8.85
N PHE A 18 -2.15 -6.21 -8.89
CA PHE A 18 -0.91 -6.73 -8.30
C PHE A 18 0.04 -7.16 -9.42
N ARG A 19 1.20 -6.52 -9.50
CA ARG A 19 2.27 -6.84 -10.45
C ARG A 19 3.39 -7.59 -9.72
N GLU A 20 4.21 -8.30 -10.47
CA GLU A 20 5.48 -8.80 -9.93
C GLU A 20 6.28 -7.63 -9.36
N GLY A 21 6.82 -7.85 -8.17
CA GLY A 21 7.64 -6.87 -7.51
C GLY A 21 9.09 -6.88 -7.99
N VAL A 22 9.90 -6.03 -7.38
CA VAL A 22 11.34 -5.89 -7.63
C VAL A 22 12.13 -6.46 -6.46
N GLU A 23 13.45 -6.60 -6.55
CA GLU A 23 14.29 -7.13 -5.46
C GLU A 23 13.91 -6.54 -4.08
N GLY A 24 13.64 -7.32 -3.05
CA GLY A 24 13.20 -6.75 -1.75
C GLY A 24 11.77 -6.20 -1.71
N SER A 25 10.92 -6.44 -2.71
CA SER A 25 9.47 -6.33 -2.62
C SER A 25 8.84 -7.42 -3.49
N PRO A 26 8.15 -8.44 -2.94
CA PRO A 26 7.62 -9.52 -3.76
C PRO A 26 6.46 -9.10 -4.69
N VAL A 27 5.80 -7.97 -4.40
CA VAL A 27 4.59 -7.51 -5.08
C VAL A 27 4.59 -5.99 -5.19
N THR A 28 4.20 -5.47 -6.35
CA THR A 28 3.90 -4.05 -6.56
C THR A 28 2.40 -3.85 -6.69
N VAL A 29 1.82 -2.98 -5.87
CA VAL A 29 0.38 -2.63 -5.94
C VAL A 29 0.22 -1.35 -6.74
N VAL A 30 -0.57 -1.36 -7.80
CA VAL A 30 -0.75 -0.20 -8.69
C VAL A 30 -2.23 0.17 -8.82
N VAL A 31 -2.54 1.45 -9.06
CA VAL A 31 -3.88 1.86 -9.51
C VAL A 31 -4.06 1.50 -10.97
N GLU A 32 -4.98 0.60 -11.29
CA GLU A 32 -5.34 0.32 -12.69
C GLU A 32 -6.42 1.25 -13.21
N THR A 33 -7.35 1.64 -12.33
CA THR A 33 -8.44 2.53 -12.70
C THR A 33 -8.77 3.44 -11.54
N LYS A 34 -8.62 4.75 -11.75
CA LYS A 34 -9.06 5.77 -10.81
C LYS A 34 -10.58 5.88 -10.85
N SER A 35 -11.23 5.78 -9.70
CA SER A 35 -12.67 6.03 -9.60
C SER A 35 -12.97 7.51 -9.84
N PRO A 36 -14.06 7.87 -10.54
CA PRO A 36 -14.49 9.26 -10.69
C PRO A 36 -14.73 9.98 -9.36
N GLY A 37 -15.13 9.23 -8.31
CA GLY A 37 -15.35 9.77 -6.96
C GLY A 37 -14.09 9.82 -6.09
N CYS A 38 -12.93 9.40 -6.58
CA CYS A 38 -11.70 9.40 -5.79
C CYS A 38 -11.10 10.81 -5.71
N LEU A 39 -11.19 11.43 -4.52
CA LEU A 39 -10.62 12.75 -4.24
C LEU A 39 -9.11 12.74 -3.97
N SER A 40 -8.51 11.57 -3.74
CA SER A 40 -7.07 11.46 -3.48
C SER A 40 -6.28 11.82 -4.74
N THR A 41 -5.45 12.85 -4.67
CA THR A 41 -4.54 13.26 -5.75
C THR A 41 -3.41 12.25 -5.97
N LEU A 42 -3.10 11.43 -4.95
CA LEU A 42 -2.06 10.41 -5.01
C LEU A 42 -2.47 9.18 -5.84
N HIS A 43 -3.78 8.93 -6.00
CA HIS A 43 -4.27 7.80 -6.81
C HIS A 43 -4.24 8.17 -8.29
N VAL A 44 -3.11 7.90 -8.94
CA VAL A 44 -2.89 8.11 -10.38
C VAL A 44 -2.76 6.75 -11.06
N ARG A 45 -3.33 6.61 -12.25
CA ARG A 45 -3.25 5.36 -13.02
C ARG A 45 -1.80 4.97 -13.25
N ASP A 46 -1.50 3.68 -13.12
CA ASP A 46 -0.19 3.06 -13.29
C ASP A 46 0.87 3.49 -12.27
N LEU A 47 0.48 4.27 -11.26
CA LEU A 47 1.37 4.66 -10.15
C LEU A 47 1.33 3.59 -9.03
N PRO A 48 2.50 3.20 -8.47
CA PRO A 48 2.54 2.31 -7.32
C PRO A 48 1.98 2.99 -6.08
N LEU A 49 1.11 2.28 -5.36
CA LEU A 49 0.55 2.70 -4.07
C LEU A 49 1.33 2.14 -2.89
N PHE A 50 1.94 0.98 -3.07
CA PHE A 50 2.70 0.29 -2.05
C PHE A 50 4.07 -0.09 -2.59
N ASP A 51 5.09 0.38 -1.89
CA ASP A 51 6.48 -0.04 -2.04
C ASP A 51 6.93 -0.68 -0.73
N HIS A 52 7.27 -1.97 -0.75
CA HIS A 52 7.65 -2.71 0.46
C HIS A 52 8.95 -2.18 1.07
N ARG A 53 9.89 -1.71 0.25
CA ARG A 53 11.18 -1.20 0.73
C ARG A 53 10.96 0.10 1.50
N GLU A 54 10.13 0.99 0.96
CA GLU A 54 9.76 2.24 1.64
C GLU A 54 8.97 1.96 2.92
N ALA A 55 8.10 0.95 2.94
CA ALA A 55 7.36 0.56 4.13
C ALA A 55 8.26 0.03 5.27
N LEU A 56 9.42 -0.54 4.94
CA LEU A 56 10.42 -1.02 5.91
C LEU A 56 11.46 0.04 6.28
N ARG A 57 11.45 1.21 5.62
CA ARG A 57 12.41 2.28 5.90
C ARG A 57 12.13 2.88 7.28
N THR A 58 13.20 3.20 8.01
CA THR A 58 13.09 3.95 9.26
C THR A 58 12.32 5.26 9.01
N PRO A 59 11.23 5.52 9.77
CA PRO A 59 10.43 6.72 9.58
C PRO A 59 11.26 7.98 9.86
N THR A 60 11.10 8.98 9.00
CA THR A 60 11.77 10.29 9.15
C THR A 60 11.01 11.24 10.09
N ARG A 61 9.76 10.90 10.45
CA ARG A 61 8.99 11.64 11.45
C ARG A 61 9.37 11.15 12.85
N LEU A 62 9.34 12.07 13.83
CA LEU A 62 9.35 11.70 15.24
C LEU A 62 8.14 10.79 15.51
N LEU A 63 8.41 9.56 15.91
CA LEU A 63 7.37 8.68 16.39
C LEU A 63 6.96 9.13 17.80
N PRO A 64 5.68 8.98 18.17
CA PRO A 64 5.31 9.05 19.58
C PRO A 64 6.19 8.06 20.38
N PRO A 65 6.44 8.33 21.67
CA PRO A 65 7.12 7.37 22.52
C PRO A 65 6.43 6.01 22.39
N ILE A 66 7.22 4.95 22.30
CA ILE A 66 6.71 3.59 22.31
C ILE A 66 6.04 3.41 23.68
N GLU A 67 4.70 3.36 23.70
CA GLU A 67 3.99 2.89 24.88
C GLU A 67 4.32 1.41 25.06
N GLU A 68 4.75 1.04 26.25
CA GLU A 68 4.97 -0.36 26.61
C GLU A 68 3.63 -1.09 26.47
N ASP A 69 3.59 -2.23 25.77
CA ASP A 69 2.37 -3.02 25.62
C ASP A 69 1.81 -3.34 27.03
N TYR A 70 0.61 -2.85 27.32
CA TYR A 70 -0.06 -3.11 28.59
C TYR A 70 -0.50 -4.58 28.63
N GLU A 71 0.23 -5.43 29.35
CA GLU A 71 -0.22 -6.79 29.67
C GLU A 71 -1.31 -6.72 30.74
N GLU A 72 -2.56 -6.92 30.35
CA GLU A 72 -3.69 -7.07 31.27
C GLU A 72 -3.53 -8.43 32.00
N SER A 73 -3.18 -8.38 33.30
CA SER A 73 -3.02 -9.54 34.18
C SER A 73 -4.32 -9.95 34.87
#